data_AF-A0A7Y8HZ71-F1
#
_entry.id   AF-A0A7Y8HZ71-F1
#
_cell.length_a   1.000
_cell.length_b   1.000
_cell.length_c   1.000
_cell.angle_alpha   90.00
_cell.angle_beta   90.00
_cell.angle_gamma   90.00
#
_symmetry.space_group_name_H-M   'P 1'
#
loop_
_entity.id
_entity.type
_entity.pdbx_description
1 polymer ?
#
loop_
_entity_poly.entity_id
_entity_poly.type
_entity_poly.pdbx_seq_one_letter_code
_entity_poly.pdbx_strand_id
1 'polypeptide(L)' 'KLYKSLRGDGPYVNETQAVAESTLTCIMGRESAYSGIKITWDMIMNSKQDLTPKPPYDYKGTNEVPPFPKPGTYKFI' A
#
# COMPACT_ATOMS: atom_id res chain seq x y z
N LYS A 1 -10.05 -4.27 23.69
CA LYS A 1 -10.86 -5.09 22.76
C LYS A 1 -10.09 -6.34 22.33
N LEU A 2 -8.95 -6.20 21.62
CA LEU A 2 -8.11 -7.33 21.18
C LEU A 2 -7.64 -8.28 22.29
N TYR A 3 -7.08 -7.75 23.39
CA TYR A 3 -6.59 -8.58 24.51
C TYR A 3 -7.65 -9.55 25.09
N LYS A 4 -8.90 -9.09 25.26
CA LYS A 4 -10.01 -9.93 25.75
C LYS A 4 -10.41 -11.00 24.73
N SER A 5 -10.42 -10.65 23.45
CA SER A 5 -10.68 -11.58 22.34
C SER A 5 -9.64 -12.70 22.27
N LEU A 6 -8.37 -12.41 22.56
CA LEU A 6 -7.29 -13.42 22.55
C LEU A 6 -7.41 -14.41 23.72
N ARG A 7 -7.86 -13.94 24.88
CA ARG A 7 -8.00 -14.78 26.09
C ARG A 7 -9.29 -15.59 26.14
N GLY A 8 -10.26 -15.32 25.25
CA GLY A 8 -11.60 -15.91 25.31
C GLY A 8 -12.52 -15.26 26.35
N ASP A 9 -12.06 -14.20 27.03
CA ASP A 9 -12.81 -13.44 28.04
C ASP A 9 -13.85 -12.48 27.41
N GLY A 10 -14.09 -12.57 26.10
CA GLY A 10 -15.02 -11.72 25.35
C GLY A 10 -15.18 -12.14 23.89
N PRO A 11 -16.02 -11.44 23.12
CA PRO A 11 -16.28 -11.76 21.71
C PRO A 11 -15.02 -11.74 20.86
N TYR A 12 -14.95 -12.64 19.88
CA TYR A 12 -13.88 -12.63 18.88
C TYR A 12 -13.98 -11.41 17.98
N VAL A 13 -12.85 -10.79 17.71
CA VAL A 13 -12.78 -9.53 16.96
C VAL A 13 -12.07 -9.78 15.64
N ASN A 14 -12.74 -9.44 14.54
CA ASN A 14 -12.15 -9.40 13.21
C ASN A 14 -12.22 -7.96 12.68
N GLU A 15 -11.06 -7.33 12.53
CA GLU A 15 -10.90 -5.97 12.00
C GLU A 15 -10.12 -5.97 10.68
N THR A 16 -9.86 -7.15 10.09
CA THR A 16 -8.98 -7.32 8.94
C THR A 16 -9.41 -6.45 7.76
N GLN A 17 -10.71 -6.42 7.45
CA GLN A 17 -11.23 -5.63 6.33
C GLN A 17 -11.03 -4.12 6.55
N ALA A 18 -11.45 -3.61 7.70
CA ALA A 18 -11.32 -2.18 8.01
C ALA A 18 -9.85 -1.71 8.00
N VAL A 19 -8.94 -2.55 8.52
CA VAL A 19 -7.49 -2.25 8.50
C VAL A 19 -6.92 -2.31 7.08
N ALA A 20 -7.31 -3.30 6.28
CA ALA A 20 -6.89 -3.41 4.89
C ALA A 20 -7.37 -2.21 4.05
N GLU A 21 -8.64 -1.82 4.19
CA GLU A 21 -9.23 -0.67 3.51
C GLU A 21 -8.58 0.65 3.95
N SER A 22 -8.31 0.82 5.24
CA SER A 22 -7.60 2.00 5.75
C SER A 22 -6.20 2.11 5.15
N THR A 23 -5.48 0.99 5.04
CA THR A 23 -4.12 0.97 4.48
C THR A 23 -4.16 1.28 2.98
N LEU A 24 -5.09 0.67 2.25
CA LEU A 24 -5.25 0.91 0.81
C LEU A 24 -5.67 2.36 0.52
N THR A 25 -6.49 2.96 1.38
CA THR A 25 -6.85 4.38 1.28
C THR A 25 -5.63 5.30 1.37
N CYS A 26 -4.69 5.03 2.29
CA CYS A 26 -3.44 5.78 2.37
C CYS A 26 -2.60 5.64 1.09
N ILE A 27 -2.54 4.44 0.51
CA ILE A 27 -1.85 4.20 -0.76
C ILE A 27 -2.52 4.99 -1.88
N MET A 28 -3.85 4.92 -2.02
CA MET A 28 -4.60 5.70 -3.01
C MET A 28 -4.35 7.21 -2.88
N GLY A 29 -4.25 7.73 -1.65
CA GLY A 29 -3.93 9.13 -1.40
C GLY A 29 -2.53 9.50 -1.92
N ARG A 30 -1.52 8.68 -1.63
CA ARG A 30 -0.15 8.84 -2.17
C ARG A 30 -0.16 8.84 -3.70
N GLU A 31 -0.80 7.83 -4.30
CA GLU A 31 -0.86 7.66 -5.75
C GLU A 31 -1.57 8.83 -6.43
N SER A 32 -2.64 9.34 -5.82
CA SER A 32 -3.35 10.54 -6.30
C SER A 32 -2.46 11.78 -6.25
N ALA A 33 -1.68 11.97 -5.18
CA ALA A 33 -0.77 13.10 -5.04
C ALA A 33 0.37 13.07 -6.07
N TYR A 34 0.91 11.89 -6.36
CA TYR A 34 1.99 11.73 -7.34
C TYR A 34 1.51 11.92 -8.78
N SER A 35 0.37 11.31 -9.11
CA SER A 35 -0.17 11.31 -10.47
C SER A 35 -0.98 12.56 -10.81
N GLY A 36 -1.49 13.28 -9.81
CA GLY A 36 -2.38 14.42 -10.00
C GLY A 36 -3.77 14.05 -10.50
N ILE A 37 -4.14 12.75 -10.49
CA ILE A 37 -5.47 12.28 -10.90
C ILE A 37 -6.22 11.67 -9.71
N LYS A 38 -7.55 11.61 -9.84
CA LYS A 38 -8.41 10.90 -8.89
C LYS A 38 -8.24 9.38 -9.08
N ILE A 39 -7.68 8.69 -8.10
CA ILE A 39 -7.60 7.23 -8.08
C ILE A 39 -8.90 6.65 -7.52
N THR A 40 -9.52 5.70 -8.24
CA THR A 40 -10.72 4.99 -7.81
C THR A 40 -10.39 3.61 -7.24
N TRP A 41 -11.34 3.00 -6.52
CA TRP A 41 -11.19 1.64 -5.99
C TRP A 41 -10.94 0.61 -7.10
N ASP A 42 -11.68 0.69 -8.21
CA ASP A 42 -11.48 -0.23 -9.33
C ASP A 42 -10.09 -0.09 -9.96
N MET A 43 -9.58 1.15 -10.06
CA MET A 43 -8.23 1.40 -10.59
C MET A 43 -7.15 0.80 -9.68
N ILE A 44 -7.22 1.04 -8.37
CA ILE A 44 -6.17 0.56 -7.45
C ILE A 44 -6.20 -0.96 -7.31
N MET A 45 -7.38 -1.57 -7.33
CA MET A 45 -7.53 -3.03 -7.25
C MET A 45 -7.04 -3.75 -8.51
N ASN A 46 -6.97 -3.04 -9.66
CA ASN A 46 -6.48 -3.58 -10.93
C ASN A 46 -5.05 -3.14 -11.29
N SER A 47 -4.38 -2.35 -10.44
CA SER A 47 -3.04 -1.82 -10.71
C SER A 47 -2.02 -2.91 -11.02
N LYS A 48 -1.12 -2.62 -11.96
CA LYS A 48 0.00 -3.50 -12.34
C LYS A 48 1.34 -3.01 -11.81
N GLN A 49 1.32 -2.07 -10.88
CA GLN A 49 2.51 -1.48 -10.30
C GLN A 49 3.31 -2.52 -9.49
N ASP A 50 4.59 -2.68 -9.85
CA ASP A 50 5.55 -3.52 -9.12
C ASP A 50 6.70 -2.65 -8.60
N LEU A 51 6.77 -2.51 -7.27
CA LEU A 51 7.83 -1.79 -6.56
C LEU A 51 8.82 -2.74 -5.88
N THR A 52 8.73 -4.04 -6.16
CA THR A 52 9.65 -5.00 -5.59
C THR A 52 11.08 -4.75 -6.12
N PRO A 53 12.10 -4.79 -5.25
CA PRO A 53 13.49 -4.77 -5.69
C PRO A 53 13.74 -5.85 -6.74
N LYS A 54 14.45 -5.52 -7.82
CA LYS A 54 14.79 -6.53 -8.83
C LYS A 54 15.90 -7.44 -8.29
N PRO A 55 15.88 -8.74 -8.59
CA PRO A 55 16.94 -9.66 -8.19
C PRO A 55 18.32 -9.16 -8.68
N PRO A 56 19.41 -9.45 -7.96
CA PRO A 56 19.50 -10.37 -6.83
C PRO A 56 19.12 -9.76 -5.47
N TYR A 57 18.40 -10.52 -4.65
CA TYR A 57 18.11 -10.17 -3.25
C TYR A 57 19.32 -10.47 -2.36
N ASP A 58 20.40 -9.71 -2.54
CA ASP A 58 21.63 -9.81 -1.74
C ASP A 58 21.73 -8.60 -0.79
N TYR A 59 22.25 -8.83 0.42
CA TYR A 59 22.62 -7.79 1.37
C TYR A 59 23.66 -6.82 0.80
N LYS A 60 24.46 -7.25 -0.17
CA LYS A 60 25.40 -6.41 -0.92
C LYS A 60 24.81 -5.85 -2.23
N GLY A 61 23.56 -6.18 -2.53
CA GLY A 61 22.86 -5.68 -3.71
C GLY A 61 22.71 -4.17 -3.65
N THR A 62 22.92 -3.51 -4.77
CA THR A 62 22.66 -2.08 -4.92
C THR A 62 21.35 -1.91 -5.69
N ASN A 63 20.34 -1.36 -5.03
CA ASN A 63 19.12 -0.93 -5.70
C ASN A 63 19.30 0.53 -6.11
N GLU A 64 18.91 0.86 -7.34
CA GLU A 64 18.86 2.26 -7.76
C GLU A 64 17.90 3.02 -6.86
N VAL A 65 18.36 4.14 -6.31
CA VAL A 65 17.49 5.01 -5.51
C VAL A 65 16.48 5.64 -6.47
N PRO A 66 15.17 5.39 -6.28
CA PRO A 66 14.19 5.97 -7.17
C PRO A 66 14.25 7.50 -7.06
N PRO A 67 14.08 8.23 -8.18
CA PRO A 67 14.06 9.68 -8.16
C PRO A 67 12.90 10.17 -7.29
N PHE A 68 13.08 11.34 -6.66
CA PHE A 68 12.02 11.94 -5.86
C PHE A 68 10.73 12.10 -6.68
N PRO A 69 9.58 11.74 -6.12
CA PRO A 69 8.31 11.86 -6.82
C PRO A 69 8.01 13.33 -7.11
N LYS A 70 7.96 13.68 -8.40
CA LYS A 70 7.54 15.01 -8.85
C LYS A 70 6.08 14.93 -9.30
N PRO A 71 5.18 15.74 -8.72
CA PRO A 71 3.79 15.78 -9.13
C PRO A 71 3.65 15.99 -10.65
N GLY A 72 2.82 15.17 -11.30
CA GLY A 72 2.50 15.28 -12.74
C GLY A 72 3.47 14.58 -13.69
N THR A 73 4.62 14.07 -13.21
CA THR A 73 5.50 13.18 -14.01
C THR A 73 5.14 11.71 -13.83
N TYR A 74 4.58 11.35 -12.68
CA TYR A 74 4.22 10.00 -12.33
C TYR A 74 2.90 9.58 -13.03
N LYS A 75 2.90 8.41 -13.65
CA LYS A 75 1.70 7.82 -14.28
C LYS A 75 1.31 6.56 -13.53
N PHE A 76 0.09 6.54 -13.03
CA PHE A 76 -0.50 5.38 -12.39
C PHE A 76 -0.80 4.29 -13.44
N ILE A 77 -0.42 3.04 -13.16
CA ILE A 77 -0.55 1.86 -14.03
C ILE A 77 -1.07 0.63 -13.28
#